data_AF-A0AAU0L232-F1
#
_entry.id   AF-A0AAU0L232-F1
#
_cell.length_a   1.000
_cell.length_b   1.000
_cell.length_c   1.000
_cell.angle_alpha   90.00
_cell.angle_beta   90.00
_cell.angle_gamma   90.00
#
_symmetry.space_group_name_H-M   'P 1'
#
loop_
_entity.id
_entity.type
_entity.pdbx_description
1 polymer ?
#
loop_
_entity_poly.entity_id
_entity_poly.type
_entity_poly.pdbx_seq_one_letter_code
_entity_poly.pdbx_strand_id
1 'polypeptide(L)'
;MTQQHDLQELASPHLKWWGEHTFELHQVKAWQFGSLLFRLTRGINEWRLEYHRPQYQYDYEQNWHSITDTNFACPQPRKIERYMFKKTHETFQLMPRLADRSVVIKPVDPIYIPAGQRGTLYISTPLWIAGFVEGQREPLFDLPVIQPKDTWFGPDRRNGEICYATAVDGRTDINQLKPRAFRAVTPVEFHNTSSQQLRFDRMNVPVAALPLFYSESTQRLWTSQIKVLHEGYDKPPRIRIENRTPPLAGEVIYVHPPRSPGGALFNMFDSFF
;
A
#
# COMPACT_ATOMS: atom_id res chain seq x y z
N MET A 1 12.85 -21.02 42.81
CA MET A 1 12.53 -19.71 42.22
C MET A 1 13.33 -19.59 40.95
N THR A 2 12.71 -19.96 39.83
CA THR A 2 13.34 -19.94 38.51
C THR A 2 12.26 -19.46 37.56
N GLN A 3 12.33 -18.18 37.19
CA GLN A 3 11.44 -17.59 36.20
C GLN A 3 11.88 -18.09 34.83
N GLN A 4 11.06 -18.96 34.25
CA GLN A 4 11.18 -19.37 32.86
C GLN A 4 10.45 -18.32 32.04
N HIS A 5 11.22 -17.49 31.34
CA HIS A 5 10.72 -16.62 30.29
C HIS A 5 10.11 -17.50 29.20
N ASP A 6 8.79 -17.52 29.10
CA ASP A 6 8.08 -18.01 27.91
C ASP A 6 8.45 -17.09 26.75
N LEU A 7 9.37 -17.58 25.92
CA LEU A 7 9.56 -17.12 24.55
C LEU A 7 8.28 -17.46 23.80
N GLN A 8 7.36 -16.50 23.79
CA GLN A 8 6.19 -16.50 22.92
C GLN A 8 6.68 -16.72 21.49
N GLU A 9 6.43 -17.91 20.93
CA GLU A 9 6.67 -18.21 19.53
C GLU A 9 6.10 -17.07 18.69
N LEU A 10 6.97 -16.36 17.97
CA LEU A 10 6.58 -15.33 17.02
C LEU A 10 5.81 -16.02 15.90
N ALA A 11 4.50 -16.21 16.09
CA ALA A 11 3.58 -16.64 15.06
C ALA A 11 3.82 -15.77 13.84
N SER A 12 4.11 -16.41 12.69
CA SER A 12 4.28 -15.73 11.41
C SER A 12 3.14 -14.71 11.24
N PRO A 13 3.45 -13.44 10.92
CA PRO A 13 2.43 -12.41 10.86
C PRO A 13 1.36 -12.84 9.86
N HIS A 14 0.11 -12.92 10.30
CA HIS A 14 -1.01 -13.22 9.41
C HIS A 14 -1.20 -12.00 8.50
N LEU A 15 -0.73 -12.04 7.25
CA LEU A 15 -0.67 -10.85 6.38
C LEU A 15 -2.01 -10.53 5.69
N LYS A 16 -2.90 -11.52 5.58
CA LYS A 16 -4.18 -11.39 4.86
C LYS A 16 -5.29 -10.89 5.78
N TRP A 17 -5.46 -9.58 5.88
CA TRP A 17 -6.49 -8.92 6.71
C TRP A 17 -7.82 -8.63 6.02
N TRP A 18 -7.88 -8.90 4.73
CA TRP A 18 -8.95 -8.53 3.84
C TRP A 18 -9.72 -9.75 3.35
N GLY A 19 -10.94 -9.53 2.89
CA GLY A 19 -11.85 -10.55 2.40
C GLY A 19 -13.31 -10.21 2.68
N GLU A 20 -14.14 -11.21 2.50
CA GLU A 20 -15.57 -11.12 2.77
C GLU A 20 -15.87 -11.34 4.26
N HIS A 21 -16.82 -10.57 4.76
CA HIS A 21 -17.35 -10.67 6.11
C HIS A 21 -18.88 -10.68 6.08
N THR A 22 -19.48 -11.69 6.69
CA THR A 22 -20.94 -11.77 6.89
C THR A 22 -21.34 -11.06 8.18
N PHE A 23 -22.38 -10.24 8.13
CA PHE A 23 -22.92 -9.50 9.27
C PHE A 23 -24.37 -9.86 9.52
N GLU A 24 -24.71 -10.18 10.76
CA GLU A 24 -26.10 -10.16 11.21
C GLU A 24 -26.63 -8.72 11.28
N LEU A 25 -27.95 -8.58 11.33
CA LEU A 25 -28.58 -7.29 11.49
C LEU A 25 -28.20 -6.67 12.85
N HIS A 26 -27.78 -5.41 12.85
CA HIS A 26 -27.25 -4.69 14.02
C HIS A 26 -25.91 -5.23 14.56
N GLN A 27 -25.30 -6.20 13.88
CA GLN A 27 -24.00 -6.71 14.27
C GLN A 27 -22.93 -5.65 14.06
N VAL A 28 -22.01 -5.62 15.01
CA VAL A 28 -20.82 -4.79 15.01
C VAL A 28 -19.60 -5.70 14.87
N LYS A 29 -18.69 -5.34 13.96
CA LYS A 29 -17.34 -5.93 13.92
C LYS A 29 -16.32 -4.82 14.03
N ALA A 30 -15.25 -5.09 14.78
CA ALA A 30 -14.18 -4.15 15.01
C ALA A 30 -12.82 -4.80 14.76
N TRP A 31 -11.87 -3.98 14.34
CA TRP A 31 -10.52 -4.38 13.99
C TRP A 31 -9.53 -3.31 14.42
N GLN A 32 -8.32 -3.76 14.70
CA GLN A 32 -7.16 -2.90 14.80
C GLN A 32 -6.25 -3.19 13.61
N PHE A 33 -5.93 -2.17 12.82
CA PHE A 33 -4.98 -2.22 11.71
C PHE A 33 -3.81 -1.28 12.00
N GLY A 34 -2.72 -1.81 12.56
CA GLY A 34 -1.65 -0.98 13.12
C GLY A 34 -2.20 -0.14 14.28
N SER A 35 -2.12 1.19 14.15
CA SER A 35 -2.73 2.14 15.09
C SER A 35 -4.17 2.53 14.75
N LEU A 36 -4.70 2.15 13.58
CA LEU A 36 -6.06 2.47 13.18
C LEU A 36 -7.05 1.52 13.88
N LEU A 37 -7.95 2.09 14.68
CA LEU A 37 -9.09 1.37 15.23
C LEU A 37 -10.30 1.59 14.32
N PHE A 38 -10.88 0.51 13.83
CA PHE A 38 -11.89 0.51 12.79
C PHE A 38 -13.09 -0.33 13.24
N ARG A 39 -14.30 0.17 13.03
CA ARG A 39 -15.56 -0.48 13.42
C ARG A 39 -16.61 -0.32 12.33
N LEU A 40 -17.23 -1.42 11.95
CA LEU A 40 -18.31 -1.46 10.98
C LEU A 40 -19.57 -2.03 11.62
N THR A 41 -20.72 -1.39 11.37
CA THR A 41 -22.02 -1.80 11.89
C THR A 41 -23.03 -1.89 10.77
N ARG A 42 -23.74 -3.02 10.69
CA ARG A 42 -24.84 -3.22 9.75
C ARG A 42 -26.16 -2.78 10.37
N GLY A 43 -26.84 -1.80 9.78
CA GLY A 43 -28.24 -1.48 10.06
C GLY A 43 -29.17 -2.04 8.99
N ILE A 44 -30.48 -1.91 9.17
CA ILE A 44 -31.48 -2.34 8.15
C ILE A 44 -31.29 -1.56 6.84
N ASN A 45 -31.12 -0.24 6.96
CA ASN A 45 -31.07 0.70 5.84
C ASN A 45 -29.76 1.50 5.81
N GLU A 46 -28.76 1.11 6.58
CA GLU A 46 -27.48 1.81 6.55
C GLU A 46 -26.30 0.94 6.96
N TRP A 47 -25.13 1.27 6.43
CA TRP A 47 -23.86 0.86 6.99
C TRP A 47 -23.25 2.03 7.74
N ARG A 48 -22.74 1.78 8.95
CA ARG A 48 -22.05 2.79 9.74
C ARG A 48 -20.60 2.37 9.93
N LEU A 49 -19.70 3.22 9.45
CA LEU A 49 -18.27 3.13 9.70
C LEU A 49 -17.90 4.10 10.83
N GLU A 50 -17.14 3.61 11.81
CA GLU A 50 -16.49 4.42 12.82
C GLU A 50 -15.01 4.07 12.86
N TYR A 51 -14.15 5.09 12.91
CA TYR A 51 -12.73 4.86 13.09
C TYR A 51 -12.05 5.93 13.92
N HIS A 52 -11.07 5.50 14.69
CA HIS A 52 -10.18 6.36 15.44
C HIS A 52 -8.77 6.20 14.90
N ARG A 53 -8.14 7.32 14.57
CA ARG A 53 -6.75 7.40 14.15
C ARG A 53 -5.99 8.23 15.18
N PRO A 54 -5.00 7.64 15.86
CA PRO A 54 -4.10 8.39 16.73
C PRO A 54 -3.34 9.47 15.97
N GLN A 55 -2.98 10.56 16.67
CA GLN A 55 -2.22 11.68 16.08
C GLN A 55 -0.84 11.22 15.56
N TYR A 56 -0.21 10.29 16.27
CA TYR A 56 1.06 9.71 15.90
C TYR A 56 0.84 8.28 15.44
N GLN A 57 1.27 7.99 14.23
CA GLN A 57 1.29 6.65 13.66
C GLN A 57 2.71 6.30 13.26
N TYR A 58 3.06 5.03 13.39
CA TYR A 58 4.39 4.57 13.03
C TYR A 58 4.32 3.54 11.91
N ASP A 59 5.19 3.70 10.92
CA ASP A 59 5.18 2.84 9.73
C ASP A 59 5.55 1.38 10.02
N TYR A 60 6.16 1.10 11.18
CA TYR A 60 6.45 -0.27 11.61
C TYR A 60 5.24 -1.01 12.22
N GLU A 61 4.11 -0.33 12.47
CA GLU A 61 2.88 -0.92 13.02
C GLU A 61 2.14 -1.71 11.94
N GLN A 62 2.68 -2.88 11.58
CA GLN A 62 2.23 -3.70 10.44
C GLN A 62 1.37 -4.90 10.85
N ASN A 63 0.99 -4.98 12.12
CA ASN A 63 0.14 -6.05 12.66
C ASN A 63 -1.33 -5.63 12.64
N TRP A 64 -2.21 -6.60 12.55
CA TRP A 64 -3.64 -6.39 12.69
C TRP A 64 -4.28 -7.53 13.49
N HIS A 65 -5.46 -7.28 14.05
CA HIS A 65 -6.32 -8.32 14.59
C HIS A 65 -7.77 -7.86 14.61
N SER A 66 -8.69 -8.82 14.66
CA SER A 66 -10.08 -8.54 14.99
C SER A 66 -10.18 -8.23 16.50
N ILE A 67 -11.07 -7.32 16.86
CA ILE A 67 -11.38 -6.99 18.25
C ILE A 67 -12.64 -7.75 18.62
N THR A 68 -12.51 -8.74 19.51
CA THR A 68 -13.62 -9.59 19.97
C THR A 68 -14.28 -9.07 21.25
N ASP A 69 -13.66 -8.10 21.92
CA ASP A 69 -14.22 -7.47 23.11
C ASP A 69 -15.50 -6.70 22.76
N THR A 70 -16.62 -7.20 23.28
CA THR A 70 -17.95 -6.60 23.09
C THR A 70 -18.09 -5.26 23.80
N ASN A 71 -17.25 -4.99 24.80
CA ASN A 71 -17.20 -3.71 25.53
C ASN A 71 -16.22 -2.71 24.93
N PHE A 72 -15.59 -3.04 23.79
CA PHE A 72 -14.64 -2.15 23.13
C PHE A 72 -15.26 -0.78 22.82
N ALA A 73 -14.79 0.23 23.55
CA ALA A 73 -15.14 1.62 23.32
C ALA A 73 -14.11 2.26 22.37
N CYS A 74 -14.53 2.58 21.14
CA CYS A 74 -13.68 3.28 20.18
C CYS A 74 -13.24 4.65 20.76
N PRO A 75 -11.91 4.92 20.86
CA PRO A 75 -11.40 6.14 21.48
C PRO A 75 -11.85 7.43 20.77
N GLN A 76 -11.78 8.55 21.48
CA GLN A 76 -12.00 9.88 20.92
C GLN A 76 -10.66 10.53 20.51
N PRO A 77 -10.63 11.38 19.46
CA PRO A 77 -11.72 11.67 18.54
C PRO A 77 -11.94 10.51 17.55
N ARG A 78 -13.18 10.11 17.33
CA ARG A 78 -13.52 9.16 16.25
C ARG A 78 -14.27 9.86 15.13
N LYS A 79 -14.03 9.44 13.90
CA LYS A 79 -14.81 9.82 12.73
C LYS A 79 -15.93 8.82 12.53
N ILE A 80 -17.07 9.31 12.05
CA ILE A 80 -18.27 8.51 11.80
C ILE A 80 -18.75 8.83 10.38
N GLU A 81 -18.93 7.79 9.59
CA GLU A 81 -19.48 7.86 8.23
C GLU A 81 -20.69 6.93 8.15
N ARG A 82 -21.76 7.41 7.53
CA ARG A 82 -23.04 6.68 7.40
C ARG A 82 -23.42 6.58 5.93
N TYR A 83 -23.67 5.37 5.48
CA TYR A 83 -23.99 5.04 4.10
C TYR A 83 -25.42 4.50 4.06
N MET A 84 -26.34 5.25 3.45
CA MET A 84 -27.76 4.88 3.39
C MET A 84 -28.06 3.92 2.24
N PHE A 85 -28.93 2.95 2.50
CA PHE A 85 -29.39 1.91 1.59
C PHE A 85 -30.91 1.73 1.72
N LYS A 86 -31.56 1.27 0.64
CA LYS A 86 -32.95 0.82 0.74
C LYS A 86 -33.10 -0.40 1.64
N LYS A 87 -32.12 -1.30 1.59
CA LYS A 87 -31.96 -2.48 2.45
C LYS A 87 -30.49 -2.91 2.36
N THR A 88 -29.85 -3.21 3.48
CA THR A 88 -28.48 -3.71 3.49
C THR A 88 -28.42 -5.21 3.21
N HIS A 89 -27.37 -5.63 2.51
CA HIS A 89 -26.98 -7.03 2.35
C HIS A 89 -26.13 -7.49 3.54
N GLU A 90 -26.04 -8.79 3.77
CA GLU A 90 -25.27 -9.35 4.90
C GLU A 90 -23.78 -9.44 4.64
N THR A 91 -23.40 -9.49 3.37
CA THR A 91 -22.01 -9.56 2.94
C THR A 91 -21.41 -8.16 2.81
N PHE A 92 -20.22 -8.01 3.36
CA PHE A 92 -19.40 -6.82 3.22
C PHE A 92 -17.96 -7.23 2.94
N GLN A 93 -17.32 -6.62 1.96
CA GLN A 93 -15.96 -6.95 1.57
C GLN A 93 -15.01 -5.85 2.01
N LEU A 94 -14.04 -6.19 2.86
CA LEU A 94 -12.89 -5.33 3.13
C LEU A 94 -11.79 -5.73 2.16
N MET A 95 -11.26 -4.77 1.40
CA MET A 95 -10.26 -5.03 0.37
C MET A 95 -9.07 -4.06 0.47
N PRO A 96 -7.85 -4.51 0.15
CA PRO A 96 -6.68 -3.66 0.12
C PRO A 96 -6.67 -2.86 -1.19
N ARG A 97 -6.40 -1.56 -1.16
CA ARG A 97 -6.14 -0.76 -2.37
C ARG A 97 -4.80 -0.05 -2.28
N LEU A 98 -4.16 0.21 -3.42
CA LEU A 98 -2.97 1.08 -3.47
C LEU A 98 -3.35 2.52 -3.14
N ALA A 99 -2.38 3.39 -2.85
CA ALA A 99 -2.64 4.80 -2.59
C ALA A 99 -3.35 5.50 -3.76
N ASP A 100 -4.16 6.51 -3.44
CA ASP A 100 -4.86 7.36 -4.41
C ASP A 100 -3.97 8.41 -5.09
N ARG A 101 -2.72 8.57 -4.63
CA ARG A 101 -1.69 9.45 -5.19
C ARG A 101 -0.36 8.73 -5.31
N SER A 102 0.52 9.27 -6.14
CA SER A 102 1.89 8.78 -6.26
C SER A 102 2.62 8.80 -4.91
N VAL A 103 3.55 7.87 -4.74
CA VAL A 103 4.34 7.73 -3.52
C VAL A 103 5.79 8.00 -3.85
N VAL A 104 6.34 9.00 -3.18
CA VAL A 104 7.75 9.32 -3.22
C VAL A 104 8.52 8.31 -2.39
N ILE A 105 9.55 7.75 -3.01
CA ILE A 105 10.45 6.78 -2.44
C ILE A 105 11.85 7.34 -2.46
N LYS A 106 12.48 7.31 -1.29
CA LYS A 106 13.84 7.76 -1.06
C LYS A 106 14.59 6.63 -0.34
N PRO A 107 15.61 6.02 -0.94
CA PRO A 107 16.47 5.09 -0.23
C PRO A 107 17.24 5.84 0.87
N VAL A 108 17.64 5.12 1.93
CA VAL A 108 18.42 5.71 3.03
C VAL A 108 19.75 6.25 2.48
N ASP A 109 20.41 5.43 1.67
CA ASP A 109 21.63 5.77 0.94
C ASP A 109 21.36 5.78 -0.58
N PRO A 110 21.96 6.70 -1.35
CA PRO A 110 21.83 6.70 -2.81
C PRO A 110 22.27 5.37 -3.43
N ILE A 111 21.53 4.93 -4.45
CA ILE A 111 21.87 3.73 -5.21
C ILE A 111 22.54 4.14 -6.51
N TYR A 112 23.64 3.49 -6.87
CA TYR A 112 24.36 3.74 -8.11
C TYR A 112 24.25 2.54 -9.04
N ILE A 113 23.80 2.76 -10.27
CA ILE A 113 23.72 1.75 -11.33
C ILE A 113 24.80 2.07 -12.36
N PRO A 114 25.89 1.29 -12.44
CA PRO A 114 26.98 1.56 -13.38
C PRO A 114 26.53 1.52 -14.84
N ALA A 115 27.35 2.10 -15.72
CA ALA A 115 27.14 2.07 -17.16
C ALA A 115 27.00 0.64 -17.69
N GLY A 116 26.01 0.40 -18.56
CA GLY A 116 25.70 -0.90 -19.13
C GLY A 116 25.08 -1.93 -18.17
N GLN A 117 24.79 -1.56 -16.91
CA GLN A 117 24.27 -2.48 -15.91
C GLN A 117 22.75 -2.38 -15.72
N ARG A 118 22.20 -3.45 -15.12
CA ARG A 118 20.81 -3.52 -14.69
C ARG A 118 20.71 -3.99 -13.24
N GLY A 119 19.67 -3.55 -12.54
CA GLY A 119 19.39 -3.97 -11.17
C GLY A 119 17.93 -3.81 -10.80
N THR A 120 17.44 -4.65 -9.90
CA THR A 120 16.06 -4.57 -9.39
C THR A 120 16.06 -4.12 -7.94
N LEU A 121 15.23 -3.14 -7.63
CA LEU A 121 14.94 -2.69 -6.28
C LEU A 121 13.50 -3.08 -5.94
N TYR A 122 13.33 -3.86 -4.87
CA TYR A 122 12.03 -4.17 -4.29
C TYR A 122 11.72 -3.13 -3.21
N ILE A 123 10.64 -2.39 -3.43
CA ILE A 123 10.13 -1.36 -2.53
C ILE A 123 8.78 -1.80 -1.99
N SER A 124 8.38 -1.24 -0.85
CA SER A 124 7.06 -1.49 -0.26
C SER A 124 6.20 -0.23 -0.30
N THR A 125 5.04 -0.30 -0.98
CA THR A 125 4.10 0.82 -1.14
C THR A 125 2.90 0.67 -0.20
N PRO A 126 2.41 1.76 0.42
CA PRO A 126 1.34 1.71 1.42
C PRO A 126 -0.02 1.27 0.84
N LEU A 127 -0.85 0.66 1.70
CA LEU A 127 -2.18 0.18 1.37
C LEU A 127 -3.29 0.93 2.14
N TRP A 128 -4.43 1.02 1.47
CA TRP A 128 -5.70 1.56 1.93
C TRP A 128 -6.65 0.41 2.20
N ILE A 129 -7.59 0.65 3.09
CA ILE A 129 -8.76 -0.21 3.33
C ILE A 129 -9.90 0.39 2.52
N ALA A 130 -10.47 -0.44 1.65
CA ALA A 130 -11.67 -0.11 0.90
C ALA A 130 -12.81 -1.06 1.27
N GLY A 131 -14.01 -0.52 1.47
CA GLY A 131 -15.20 -1.28 1.81
C GLY A 131 -16.16 -1.40 0.65
N PHE A 132 -16.46 -2.61 0.21
CA PHE A 132 -17.39 -2.89 -0.88
C PHE A 132 -18.63 -3.64 -0.38
N VAL A 133 -19.75 -3.38 -1.04
CA VAL A 133 -21.01 -4.07 -0.84
C VAL A 133 -21.48 -4.64 -2.17
N GLU A 134 -22.31 -5.67 -2.11
CA GLU A 134 -22.88 -6.31 -3.28
C GLU A 134 -23.54 -5.29 -4.22
N GLY A 135 -23.28 -5.42 -5.53
CA GLY A 135 -23.86 -4.57 -6.57
C GLY A 135 -23.25 -3.18 -6.73
N GLN A 136 -22.26 -2.80 -5.92
CA GLN A 136 -21.55 -1.52 -6.08
C GLN A 136 -20.12 -1.70 -6.61
N ARG A 137 -19.76 -0.89 -7.61
CA ARG A 137 -18.41 -0.87 -8.19
C ARG A 137 -17.44 0.01 -7.41
N GLU A 138 -17.94 1.12 -6.90
CA GLU A 138 -17.15 2.03 -6.06
C GLU A 138 -17.23 1.61 -4.60
N PRO A 139 -16.15 1.79 -3.83
CA PRO A 139 -16.19 1.49 -2.40
C PRO A 139 -17.00 2.55 -1.65
N LEU A 140 -17.61 2.14 -0.54
CA LEU A 140 -18.28 3.07 0.36
C LEU A 140 -17.28 4.01 1.02
N PHE A 141 -16.14 3.46 1.48
CA PHE A 141 -15.04 4.21 2.06
C PHE A 141 -13.71 3.73 1.50
N ASP A 142 -12.71 4.60 1.52
CA ASP A 142 -11.35 4.33 1.05
C ASP A 142 -10.36 5.13 1.90
N LEU A 143 -9.71 4.47 2.85
CA LEU A 143 -8.92 5.14 3.89
C LEU A 143 -7.55 4.48 4.07
N PRO A 144 -6.46 5.27 4.25
CA PRO A 144 -5.15 4.70 4.49
C PRO A 144 -5.12 3.96 5.83
N VAL A 145 -4.48 2.79 5.87
CA VAL A 145 -4.24 2.06 7.12
C VAL A 145 -3.33 2.90 8.02
N ILE A 146 -2.16 3.27 7.49
CA ILE A 146 -1.21 4.19 8.11
C ILE A 146 -1.18 5.43 7.23
N GLN A 147 -1.57 6.58 7.77
CA GLN A 147 -1.64 7.83 7.00
C GLN A 147 -0.22 8.24 6.56
N PRO A 148 0.08 8.24 5.24
CA PRO A 148 1.34 8.79 4.77
C PRO A 148 1.35 10.32 4.94
N LYS A 149 2.55 10.89 4.98
CA LYS A 149 2.72 12.34 5.01
C LYS A 149 2.61 12.91 3.60
N ASP A 150 1.99 14.07 3.44
CA ASP A 150 2.03 14.77 2.17
C ASP A 150 3.44 15.29 1.89
N THR A 151 3.83 15.27 0.61
CA THR A 151 5.08 15.83 0.12
C THR A 151 4.89 16.43 -1.26
N TRP A 152 5.82 17.26 -1.67
CA TRP A 152 5.87 17.80 -3.02
C TRP A 152 6.98 17.10 -3.81
N PHE A 153 6.68 16.73 -5.05
CA PHE A 153 7.65 16.22 -6.00
C PHE A 153 7.62 17.09 -7.26
N GLY A 154 8.72 17.75 -7.57
CA GLY A 154 8.79 18.72 -8.65
C GLY A 154 9.90 19.75 -8.43
N PRO A 155 10.49 20.30 -9.52
CA PRO A 155 11.61 21.23 -9.44
C PRO A 155 11.27 22.50 -8.67
N ASP A 156 9.99 22.91 -8.65
CA ASP A 156 9.53 24.06 -7.90
C ASP A 156 8.04 23.91 -7.50
N ARG A 157 7.50 24.88 -6.74
CA ARG A 157 6.11 24.86 -6.24
C ARG A 157 5.03 25.00 -7.31
N ARG A 158 5.38 25.41 -8.52
CA ARG A 158 4.45 25.58 -9.66
C ARG A 158 4.52 24.38 -10.61
N ASN A 159 5.68 23.74 -10.69
CA ASN A 159 5.99 22.63 -11.57
C ASN A 159 6.28 21.40 -10.71
N GLY A 160 5.23 20.63 -10.40
CA GLY A 160 5.32 19.44 -9.57
C GLY A 160 3.95 18.85 -9.26
N GLU A 161 3.94 17.82 -8.42
CA GLU A 161 2.74 17.17 -7.94
C GLU A 161 2.79 16.93 -6.43
N ILE A 162 1.60 16.92 -5.82
CA ILE A 162 1.42 16.50 -4.44
C ILE A 162 1.44 14.97 -4.41
N CYS A 163 2.40 14.42 -3.68
CA CYS A 163 2.57 12.99 -3.48
C CYS A 163 2.48 12.64 -2.00
N TYR A 164 2.52 11.35 -1.71
CA TYR A 164 2.80 10.87 -0.37
C TYR A 164 4.30 10.60 -0.18
N ALA A 165 4.87 11.04 0.93
CA ALA A 165 6.15 10.58 1.41
C ALA A 165 5.93 9.41 2.36
N THR A 166 6.70 8.34 2.12
CA THR A 166 6.78 7.24 3.06
C THR A 166 8.22 6.79 3.22
N ALA A 167 8.61 6.39 4.43
CA ALA A 167 9.88 5.72 4.62
C ALA A 167 9.79 4.37 3.89
N VAL A 168 10.76 4.08 3.02
CA VAL A 168 10.78 2.83 2.27
C VAL A 168 12.02 2.04 2.64
N ASP A 169 11.77 0.80 3.02
CA ASP A 169 12.79 -0.22 3.10
C ASP A 169 12.96 -0.78 1.68
N GLY A 170 13.87 -0.20 0.91
CA GLY A 170 14.22 -0.67 -0.43
C GLY A 170 15.28 -1.76 -0.34
N ARG A 171 15.06 -2.91 -0.96
CA ARG A 171 16.01 -4.04 -0.96
C ARG A 171 16.29 -4.52 -2.37
N THR A 172 17.55 -4.83 -2.66
CA THR A 172 17.95 -5.44 -3.94
C THR A 172 17.64 -6.94 -3.98
N ASP A 173 17.57 -7.59 -2.81
CA ASP A 173 17.11 -8.95 -2.62
C ASP A 173 15.73 -8.97 -1.94
N ILE A 174 14.76 -9.63 -2.58
CA ILE A 174 13.40 -9.76 -2.05
C ILE A 174 13.36 -10.47 -0.70
N ASN A 175 14.29 -11.40 -0.44
CA ASN A 175 14.32 -12.17 0.80
C ASN A 175 14.70 -11.29 2.00
N GLN A 176 15.37 -10.16 1.75
CA GLN A 176 15.70 -9.17 2.77
C GLN A 176 14.57 -8.16 3.00
N LEU A 177 13.57 -8.12 2.12
CA LEU A 177 12.42 -7.23 2.27
C LEU A 177 11.45 -7.84 3.28
N LYS A 178 11.37 -7.24 4.47
CA LYS A 178 10.46 -7.69 5.53
C LYS A 178 9.00 -7.70 5.03
N PRO A 179 8.25 -8.80 5.18
CA PRO A 179 6.82 -8.82 4.89
C PRO A 179 6.06 -7.82 5.77
N ARG A 180 5.07 -7.12 5.21
CA ARG A 180 4.28 -6.09 5.88
C ARG A 180 2.83 -6.17 5.43
N ALA A 181 1.89 -6.29 6.37
CA ALA A 181 0.48 -6.54 6.05
C ALA A 181 -0.20 -5.37 5.32
N PHE A 182 0.25 -4.14 5.59
CA PHE A 182 -0.34 -2.92 5.03
C PHE A 182 0.49 -2.33 3.89
N ARG A 183 1.31 -3.16 3.25
CA ARG A 183 2.09 -2.75 2.07
C ARG A 183 2.07 -3.80 0.97
N ALA A 184 2.17 -3.33 -0.27
CA ALA A 184 2.41 -4.16 -1.43
C ALA A 184 3.89 -4.08 -1.85
N VAL A 185 4.41 -5.16 -2.41
CA VAL A 185 5.74 -5.18 -3.04
C VAL A 185 5.64 -4.62 -4.45
N THR A 186 6.42 -3.58 -4.74
CA THR A 186 6.56 -2.99 -6.07
C THR A 186 7.99 -3.20 -6.57
N PRO A 187 8.22 -4.02 -7.60
CA PRO A 187 9.55 -4.15 -8.19
C PRO A 187 9.85 -2.97 -9.11
N VAL A 188 11.04 -2.37 -8.96
CA VAL A 188 11.57 -1.34 -9.86
C VAL A 188 12.86 -1.84 -10.47
N GLU A 189 12.85 -2.08 -11.78
CA GLU A 189 14.01 -2.53 -12.53
C GLU A 189 14.66 -1.35 -13.26
N PHE A 190 15.93 -1.09 -12.96
CA PHE A 190 16.74 -0.06 -13.59
C PHE A 190 17.59 -0.68 -14.68
N HIS A 191 17.54 -0.12 -15.88
CA HIS A 191 18.38 -0.46 -17.02
C HIS A 191 19.18 0.79 -17.40
N ASN A 192 20.48 0.80 -17.10
CA ASN A 192 21.37 1.87 -17.51
C ASN A 192 22.12 1.44 -18.78
N THR A 193 21.64 1.88 -19.93
CA THR A 193 22.28 1.64 -21.23
C THR A 193 23.18 2.80 -21.66
N SER A 194 23.32 3.82 -20.82
CA SER A 194 24.22 4.95 -21.05
C SER A 194 25.68 4.58 -20.79
N SER A 195 26.59 5.51 -21.13
CA SER A 195 28.02 5.42 -20.84
C SER A 195 28.41 5.95 -19.45
N GLN A 196 27.45 6.39 -18.63
CA GLN A 196 27.70 7.02 -17.34
C GLN A 196 27.01 6.26 -16.20
N GLN A 197 27.45 6.50 -14.97
CA GLN A 197 26.80 5.94 -13.79
C GLN A 197 25.49 6.67 -13.51
N LEU A 198 24.41 5.91 -13.35
CA LEU A 198 23.11 6.45 -12.96
C LEU A 198 23.03 6.50 -11.43
N ARG A 199 22.85 7.69 -10.88
CA ARG A 199 22.57 7.87 -9.45
C ARG A 199 21.07 7.94 -9.19
N PHE A 200 20.61 7.21 -8.20
CA PHE A 200 19.21 7.16 -7.76
C PHE A 200 19.08 7.69 -6.34
N ASP A 201 18.56 8.91 -6.21
CA ASP A 201 18.31 9.57 -4.93
C ASP A 201 16.85 9.55 -4.49
N ARG A 202 15.91 9.69 -5.43
CA ARG A 202 14.48 9.80 -5.14
C ARG A 202 13.68 9.49 -6.40
N MET A 203 12.52 8.86 -6.21
CA MET A 203 11.61 8.54 -7.31
C MET A 203 10.17 8.69 -6.86
N ASN A 204 9.36 9.22 -7.76
CA ASN A 204 7.93 9.35 -7.61
C ASN A 204 7.21 8.16 -8.27
N VAL A 205 6.78 7.21 -7.45
CA VAL A 205 6.18 5.96 -7.92
C VAL A 205 4.66 6.15 -8.12
N PRO A 206 4.13 5.99 -9.35
CA PRO A 206 2.73 6.24 -9.68
C PRO A 206 1.88 5.04 -9.26
N VAL A 207 1.80 4.77 -7.96
CA VAL A 207 1.11 3.58 -7.43
C VAL A 207 -0.37 3.54 -7.81
N ALA A 208 -1.01 4.70 -8.02
CA ALA A 208 -2.38 4.78 -8.50
C ALA A 208 -2.56 4.20 -9.92
N ALA A 209 -1.49 4.11 -10.71
CA ALA A 209 -1.49 3.54 -12.05
C ALA A 209 -1.12 2.03 -12.08
N LEU A 210 -0.81 1.44 -10.93
CA LEU A 210 -0.42 0.03 -10.85
C LEU A 210 -1.62 -0.86 -10.50
N PRO A 211 -1.76 -2.04 -11.11
CA PRO A 211 -2.67 -3.07 -10.63
C PRO A 211 -2.14 -3.67 -9.31
N LEU A 212 -3.05 -4.26 -8.53
CA LEU A 212 -2.75 -4.96 -7.29
C LEU A 212 -3.08 -6.44 -7.42
N PHE A 213 -2.13 -7.29 -7.02
CA PHE A 213 -2.21 -8.73 -7.06
C PHE A 213 -1.92 -9.32 -5.68
N TYR A 214 -2.42 -10.51 -5.40
CA TYR A 214 -2.09 -11.29 -4.20
C TYR A 214 -1.46 -12.61 -4.58
N SER A 215 -0.37 -12.96 -3.92
CA SER A 215 0.33 -14.24 -4.10
C SER A 215 0.13 -15.10 -2.86
N GLU A 216 -0.50 -16.26 -3.03
CA GLU A 216 -0.66 -17.21 -1.93
C GLU A 216 0.66 -17.85 -1.51
N SER A 217 1.56 -18.09 -2.47
CA SER A 217 2.87 -18.69 -2.18
C SER A 217 3.76 -17.76 -1.35
N THR A 218 3.72 -16.45 -1.62
CA THR A 218 4.52 -15.47 -0.88
C THR A 218 3.76 -14.83 0.29
N GLN A 219 2.44 -15.05 0.39
CA GLN A 219 1.52 -14.39 1.33
C GLN A 219 1.57 -12.86 1.27
N ARG A 220 1.99 -12.29 0.13
CA ARG A 220 2.19 -10.84 -0.06
C ARG A 220 1.28 -10.30 -1.15
N LEU A 221 0.98 -9.01 -1.02
CA LEU A 221 0.41 -8.21 -2.11
C LEU A 221 1.55 -7.69 -2.98
N TRP A 222 1.32 -7.66 -4.30
CA TRP A 222 2.28 -7.28 -5.32
C TRP A 222 1.67 -6.30 -6.29
N THR A 223 2.50 -5.46 -6.90
CA THR A 223 2.09 -4.63 -8.03
C THR A 223 2.82 -5.07 -9.31
N SER A 224 2.42 -4.53 -10.46
CA SER A 224 3.24 -4.64 -11.66
C SER A 224 4.64 -4.07 -11.43
N GLN A 225 5.61 -4.64 -12.15
CA GLN A 225 6.97 -4.13 -12.18
C GLN A 225 7.05 -2.82 -12.97
N ILE A 226 7.84 -1.88 -12.47
CA ILE A 226 8.21 -0.65 -13.17
C ILE A 226 9.60 -0.83 -13.76
N LYS A 227 9.79 -0.49 -15.03
CA LYS A 227 11.09 -0.41 -15.68
C LYS A 227 11.50 1.05 -15.87
N VAL A 228 12.73 1.36 -15.49
CA VAL A 228 13.38 2.66 -15.64
C VAL A 228 14.54 2.47 -16.61
N LEU A 229 14.44 3.04 -17.80
CA LEU A 229 15.43 2.95 -18.87
C LEU A 229 16.17 4.27 -18.99
N HIS A 230 17.46 4.27 -18.69
CA HIS A 230 18.33 5.44 -18.83
C HIS A 230 19.29 5.25 -20.01
N GLU A 231 19.12 6.07 -21.05
CA GLU A 231 19.87 5.98 -22.32
C GLU A 231 20.98 7.04 -22.44
N GLY A 232 20.98 8.08 -21.62
CA GLY A 232 21.97 9.16 -21.66
C GLY A 232 21.60 10.38 -20.83
N TYR A 233 22.57 11.26 -20.58
CA TYR A 233 22.45 12.43 -19.70
C TYR A 233 21.41 13.45 -20.18
N ASP A 234 21.34 13.69 -21.49
CA ASP A 234 20.51 14.75 -22.08
C ASP A 234 19.01 14.40 -22.14
N LYS A 235 18.62 13.20 -21.67
CA LYS A 235 17.24 12.73 -21.73
C LYS A 235 16.78 12.22 -20.36
N PRO A 236 15.57 12.60 -19.92
CA PRO A 236 14.97 11.96 -18.76
C PRO A 236 14.79 10.47 -19.04
N PRO A 237 15.02 9.58 -18.07
CA PRO A 237 14.81 8.16 -18.26
C PRO A 237 13.36 7.85 -18.58
N ARG A 238 13.19 6.85 -19.45
CA ARG A 238 11.89 6.36 -19.88
C ARG A 238 11.36 5.38 -18.86
N ILE A 239 10.08 5.49 -18.55
CA ILE A 239 9.43 4.67 -17.55
C ILE A 239 8.35 3.84 -18.21
N ARG A 240 8.30 2.56 -17.85
CA ARG A 240 7.27 1.64 -18.34
C ARG A 240 6.74 0.80 -17.19
N ILE A 241 5.43 0.68 -17.13
CA ILE A 241 4.76 -0.30 -16.26
C ILE A 241 4.62 -1.57 -17.09
N GLU A 242 5.11 -2.69 -16.56
CA GLU A 242 5.00 -3.98 -17.22
C GLU A 242 3.57 -4.53 -17.10
N ASN A 243 3.06 -5.07 -18.22
CA ASN A 243 1.73 -5.68 -18.26
C ASN A 243 1.68 -7.09 -17.65
N ARG A 244 2.85 -7.69 -17.40
CA ARG A 244 2.98 -9.02 -16.79
C ARG A 244 3.17 -8.92 -15.28
N THR A 245 2.72 -9.94 -14.58
CA THR A 245 2.94 -10.09 -13.14
C THR A 245 4.43 -10.33 -12.87
N PRO A 246 4.98 -9.81 -11.75
CA PRO A 246 6.39 -10.04 -11.42
C PRO A 246 6.70 -11.54 -11.28
N PRO A 247 7.78 -12.07 -11.87
CA PRO A 247 8.10 -13.49 -11.80
C PRO A 247 8.21 -14.03 -10.36
N LEU A 248 8.78 -13.23 -9.46
CA LEU A 248 8.96 -13.61 -8.04
C LEU A 248 7.66 -13.58 -7.22
N ALA A 249 6.56 -13.05 -7.77
CA ALA A 249 5.24 -13.18 -7.16
C ALA A 249 4.65 -14.59 -7.34
N GLY A 250 5.19 -15.39 -8.28
CA GLY A 250 4.64 -16.69 -8.63
C GLY A 250 3.23 -16.59 -9.22
N GLU A 251 2.38 -17.56 -8.93
CA GLU A 251 0.96 -17.47 -9.25
C GLU A 251 0.28 -16.40 -8.40
N VAL A 252 -0.56 -15.60 -9.04
CA VAL A 252 -1.21 -14.47 -8.37
C VAL A 252 -2.70 -14.39 -8.70
N ILE A 253 -3.45 -13.94 -7.70
CA ILE A 253 -4.85 -13.55 -7.81
C ILE A 253 -4.91 -12.06 -8.07
N TYR A 254 -5.68 -11.65 -9.07
CA TYR A 254 -5.94 -10.24 -9.34
C TYR A 254 -6.86 -9.66 -8.26
N VAL A 255 -6.41 -8.60 -7.57
CA VAL A 255 -7.16 -8.01 -6.44
C VAL A 255 -7.87 -6.73 -6.88
N HIS A 256 -7.13 -5.77 -7.47
CA HIS A 256 -7.72 -4.54 -7.98
C HIS A 256 -7.04 -4.03 -9.26
N PRO A 257 -7.81 -3.34 -10.13
CA PRO A 257 -7.23 -2.55 -11.20
C PRO A 257 -6.48 -1.32 -10.67
N PRO A 258 -5.66 -0.70 -11.54
CA PRO A 258 -5.18 0.65 -11.32
C PRO A 258 -6.34 1.59 -10.94
N ARG A 259 -6.12 2.46 -9.95
CA ARG A 259 -7.09 3.50 -9.57
C ARG A 259 -7.25 4.53 -10.68
N SER A 260 -6.14 4.87 -11.34
CA SER A 260 -6.07 5.88 -12.41
C SER A 260 -5.08 5.44 -13.49
N PRO A 261 -5.45 4.50 -14.38
CA PRO A 261 -4.54 3.98 -15.42
C PRO A 261 -4.09 5.05 -16.42
N GLY A 262 -4.86 6.12 -16.61
CA GLY A 262 -4.57 7.21 -17.56
C GLY A 262 -3.75 8.38 -17.00
N GLY A 263 -3.49 8.44 -15.68
CA GLY A 263 -2.77 9.55 -15.05
C GLY A 263 -1.24 9.43 -15.09
N ALA A 264 -0.71 8.31 -15.56
CA ALA A 264 0.65 7.85 -15.32
C ALA A 264 1.74 8.43 -16.24
N LEU A 265 1.50 9.55 -16.91
CA LEU A 265 2.34 9.93 -18.05
C LEU A 265 3.49 10.92 -17.79
N PHE A 266 3.59 11.66 -16.68
CA PHE A 266 4.70 12.63 -16.55
C PHE A 266 5.20 12.83 -15.11
N ASN A 267 6.54 12.92 -14.97
CA ASN A 267 7.34 13.37 -13.81
C ASN A 267 7.54 12.39 -12.63
N MET A 268 8.20 11.26 -12.88
CA MET A 268 8.68 10.33 -11.84
C MET A 268 10.03 10.72 -11.23
N PHE A 269 10.82 11.57 -11.89
CA PHE A 269 12.15 11.98 -11.44
C PHE A 269 12.24 13.50 -11.39
N ASP A 270 12.78 14.04 -10.29
CA ASP A 270 12.93 15.48 -10.07
C ASP A 270 14.26 15.99 -10.63
N SER A 271 15.26 15.10 -10.66
CA SER A 271 16.62 15.36 -11.15
C SER A 271 17.44 14.07 -11.12
N PHE A 272 18.20 13.80 -12.18
CA PHE A 272 19.37 12.93 -12.11
C PHE A 272 20.59 13.83 -11.97
N PHE A 273 21.43 13.59 -10.97
CA PHE A 273 22.71 14.30 -10.78
C PHE A 273 23.84 13.30 -10.65
#